data_AF-A0A7S2F3R6-F1
#
_entry.id   AF-A0A7S2F3R6-F1
#
_cell.length_a   1.000
_cell.length_b   1.000
_cell.length_c   1.000
_cell.angle_alpha   90.00
_cell.angle_beta   90.00
_cell.angle_gamma   90.00
#
_symmetry.space_group_name_H-M   'P 1'
#
loop_
_entity.id
_entity.type
_entity.pdbx_description
1 polymer ?
#
loop_
_entity_poly.entity_id
_entity_poly.type
_entity_poly.pdbx_seq_one_letter_code
_entity_poly.pdbx_strand_id
1 'polypeptide(L)'
;MIKDTASKKSLKGKRGKKVSVYTTMCRANLSLLESVIRQLCWVEKTLSTDRTKCDIVWVGQNIDTIRSSENLTGLLPKCRVNRFEKMTELCNKALFTQIIMRMQRWFPEEFNFYPRSYLLPADSKAAAACCKAKNTTLIIKPDVGSEGNGIYLAHRPSDIRRDHRCNRLCLAVAQEYISDTLLLDGFKFDLRLYVLVTSLEPLQIYLYNDGLVRLATQKYEKPTALNAGCAFMHLTNSTLNKQNKKKYGVGANEEDPENPTTGSKRRLGELWKLLKSERIDAAVVWEGIKALV
;
A
#
# COMPACT_ATOMS: atom_id res chain seq x y z
N MET A 1 -50.31 1.32 -20.72
CA MET A 1 -50.93 1.26 -19.38
C MET A 1 -51.01 -0.19 -18.96
N ILE A 2 -50.01 -0.70 -18.23
CA ILE A 2 -50.05 -2.01 -17.59
C ILE A 2 -49.66 -1.74 -16.13
N LYS A 3 -50.62 -1.97 -15.23
CA LYS A 3 -50.47 -1.79 -13.79
C LYS A 3 -49.83 -3.06 -13.23
N ASP A 4 -48.55 -3.01 -12.89
CA ASP A 4 -47.94 -4.04 -12.05
C ASP A 4 -48.20 -3.73 -10.57
N THR A 5 -49.09 -4.53 -10.00
CA THR A 5 -49.43 -4.54 -8.58
C THR A 5 -48.50 -5.52 -7.86
N ALA A 6 -47.28 -5.06 -7.54
CA ALA A 6 -46.40 -5.80 -6.65
C ALA A 6 -46.62 -5.35 -5.19
N SER A 7 -47.27 -6.23 -4.43
CA SER A 7 -47.50 -6.14 -2.98
C SER A 7 -46.19 -5.82 -2.22
N LYS A 8 -46.12 -4.66 -1.57
CA LYS A 8 -45.10 -4.35 -0.55
C LYS A 8 -45.37 -5.18 0.71
N LYS A 9 -44.97 -6.45 0.70
CA LYS A 9 -44.81 -7.22 1.95
C LYS A 9 -43.60 -6.67 2.68
N SER A 10 -43.83 -5.92 3.77
CA SER A 10 -42.76 -5.49 4.66
C SER A 10 -42.11 -6.72 5.30
N LEU A 11 -40.84 -6.96 4.99
CA LEU A 11 -39.98 -7.88 5.75
C LEU A 11 -39.75 -7.26 7.13
N LYS A 12 -40.69 -7.44 8.07
CA LYS A 12 -40.42 -7.28 9.50
C LYS A 12 -39.57 -8.45 9.98
N GLY A 13 -38.30 -8.46 9.58
CA GLY A 13 -37.28 -9.30 10.19
C GLY A 13 -37.04 -8.86 11.62
N LYS A 14 -36.93 -9.82 12.55
CA LYS A 14 -36.51 -9.57 13.96
C LYS A 14 -35.31 -8.62 13.95
N ARG A 15 -35.41 -7.45 14.60
CA ARG A 15 -34.29 -6.50 14.74
C ARG A 15 -33.19 -7.19 15.54
N GLY A 16 -32.25 -7.83 14.85
CA GLY A 16 -31.01 -8.30 15.46
C GLY A 16 -30.27 -7.14 16.13
N LYS A 17 -29.44 -7.44 17.14
CA LYS A 17 -28.59 -6.44 17.79
C LYS A 17 -27.77 -5.71 16.72
N LYS A 18 -27.91 -4.39 16.64
CA LYS A 18 -27.09 -3.60 15.71
C LYS A 18 -25.63 -3.64 16.16
N VAL A 19 -24.73 -3.91 15.23
CA VAL A 19 -23.28 -3.89 15.48
C VAL A 19 -22.87 -2.47 15.87
N SER A 20 -22.08 -2.36 16.93
CA SER A 20 -21.53 -1.11 17.45
C SER A 20 -20.04 -0.97 17.12
N VAL A 21 -19.64 0.22 16.66
CA VAL A 21 -18.26 0.52 16.25
C VAL A 21 -17.74 1.73 17.00
N TYR A 22 -16.61 1.57 17.69
CA TYR A 22 -15.89 2.66 18.35
C TYR A 22 -14.90 3.31 17.39
N THR A 23 -15.06 4.61 17.12
CA THR A 23 -14.32 5.31 16.04
C THR A 23 -13.37 6.40 16.55
N THR A 24 -13.40 6.74 17.83
CA THR A 24 -12.57 7.82 18.43
C THR A 24 -11.07 7.65 18.19
N MET A 25 -10.59 6.42 18.10
CA MET A 25 -9.17 6.13 17.88
C MET A 25 -8.78 6.12 16.40
N CYS A 26 -9.71 6.43 15.50
CA CYS A 26 -9.46 6.57 14.08
C CYS A 26 -8.68 7.87 13.81
N ARG A 27 -7.52 7.78 13.17
CA ARG A 27 -6.68 8.95 12.82
C ARG A 27 -6.91 9.49 11.41
N ALA A 28 -7.41 8.66 10.50
CA ALA A 28 -7.53 8.98 9.08
C ALA A 28 -8.78 8.35 8.46
N ASN A 29 -9.42 9.05 7.52
CA ASN A 29 -10.60 8.61 6.78
C ASN A 29 -11.83 8.32 7.66
N LEU A 30 -12.00 9.06 8.76
CA LEU A 30 -13.18 8.92 9.63
C LEU A 30 -14.48 9.12 8.85
N SER A 31 -14.56 10.12 7.98
CA SER A 31 -15.74 10.37 7.14
C SER A 31 -16.15 9.18 6.25
N LEU A 32 -15.16 8.44 5.71
CA LEU A 32 -15.41 7.22 4.95
C LEU A 32 -15.92 6.10 5.86
N LEU A 33 -15.28 5.92 7.02
CA LEU A 33 -15.70 4.92 8.01
C LEU A 33 -17.13 5.18 8.50
N GLU A 34 -17.46 6.42 8.83
CA GLU A 34 -18.81 6.85 9.20
C GLU A 34 -19.83 6.57 8.09
N SER A 35 -19.46 6.84 6.83
CA SER A 35 -20.31 6.53 5.68
C SER A 35 -20.61 5.03 5.58
N VAL A 36 -19.60 4.18 5.76
CA VAL A 36 -19.75 2.72 5.75
C VAL A 36 -20.60 2.26 6.94
N ILE A 37 -20.37 2.77 8.14
CA ILE A 37 -21.18 2.47 9.34
C ILE A 37 -22.65 2.80 9.08
N ARG A 38 -22.94 3.97 8.48
CA ARG A 38 -24.30 4.38 8.11
C ARG A 38 -24.91 3.44 7.07
N GLN A 39 -24.18 3.09 6.01
CA GLN A 39 -24.66 2.19 4.96
C GLN A 39 -24.98 0.78 5.50
N LEU A 40 -24.17 0.27 6.42
CA LEU A 40 -24.38 -1.03 7.07
C LEU A 40 -25.44 -0.98 8.17
N CYS A 41 -26.05 0.18 8.42
CA CYS A 41 -27.02 0.40 9.50
C CYS A 41 -26.47 0.05 10.90
N TRP A 42 -25.16 0.21 11.09
CA TRP A 42 -24.44 0.01 12.34
C TRP A 42 -24.52 1.25 13.24
N VAL A 43 -24.06 1.13 14.49
CA VAL A 43 -24.10 2.21 15.48
C VAL A 43 -22.69 2.70 15.78
N GLU A 44 -22.41 3.95 15.45
CA GLU A 44 -21.16 4.60 15.86
C GLU A 44 -21.17 4.94 17.36
N LYS A 45 -20.03 4.75 18.00
CA LYS A 45 -19.76 5.08 19.41
C LYS A 45 -18.51 5.95 19.52
N THR A 46 -18.58 6.98 20.35
CA THR A 46 -17.53 8.00 20.53
C THR A 46 -17.04 8.05 21.99
N LEU A 47 -16.24 9.06 22.35
CA LEU A 47 -15.54 9.25 23.64
C LEU A 47 -16.39 8.99 24.89
N SER A 48 -17.69 9.25 24.87
CA SER A 48 -18.59 9.03 26.01
C SER A 48 -18.92 7.55 26.25
N THR A 49 -18.51 6.66 25.35
CA THR A 49 -18.83 5.22 25.41
C THR A 49 -17.61 4.41 25.85
N ASP A 50 -17.82 3.52 26.81
CA ASP A 50 -16.86 2.49 27.18
C ASP A 50 -16.57 1.56 25.98
N ARG A 51 -15.32 1.61 25.48
CA ARG A 51 -14.87 0.83 24.32
C ARG A 51 -15.03 -0.69 24.49
N THR A 52 -15.02 -1.19 25.73
CA THR A 52 -15.19 -2.62 26.01
C THR A 52 -16.60 -3.11 25.71
N LYS A 53 -17.57 -2.19 25.60
CA LYS A 53 -18.98 -2.47 25.28
C LYS A 53 -19.29 -2.43 23.78
N CYS A 54 -18.28 -2.20 22.94
CA CYS A 54 -18.42 -2.14 21.49
C CYS A 54 -18.11 -3.50 20.83
N ASP A 55 -18.82 -3.83 19.76
CA ASP A 55 -18.57 -5.06 19.00
C ASP A 55 -17.28 -4.93 18.16
N ILE A 56 -17.00 -3.73 17.63
CA ILE A 56 -15.78 -3.40 16.88
C ILE A 56 -15.12 -2.15 17.46
N VAL A 57 -13.80 -2.17 17.57
CA VAL A 57 -12.97 -1.01 17.92
C VAL A 57 -12.04 -0.72 16.75
N TRP A 58 -12.23 0.43 16.10
CA TRP A 58 -11.46 0.83 14.94
C TRP A 58 -10.32 1.77 15.34
N VAL A 59 -9.07 1.30 15.19
CA VAL A 59 -7.88 2.03 15.61
C VAL A 59 -7.03 2.50 14.43
N GLY A 60 -6.59 3.75 14.51
CA GLY A 60 -5.69 4.38 13.54
C GLY A 60 -4.20 4.17 13.85
N GLN A 61 -3.86 3.83 15.10
CA GLN A 61 -2.48 3.59 15.55
C GLN A 61 -2.15 2.10 15.59
N ASN A 62 -0.85 1.77 15.71
CA ASN A 62 -0.43 0.38 15.95
C ASN A 62 -1.04 -0.13 17.26
N ILE A 63 -1.62 -1.33 17.23
CA ILE A 63 -2.21 -1.97 18.40
C ILE A 63 -1.18 -2.22 19.51
N ASP A 64 0.08 -2.46 19.15
CA ASP A 64 1.17 -2.66 20.11
C ASP A 64 1.41 -1.39 20.95
N THR A 65 1.36 -0.21 20.30
CA THR A 65 1.47 1.08 20.99
C THR A 65 0.29 1.31 21.92
N ILE A 66 -0.94 1.06 21.45
CA ILE A 66 -2.15 1.36 22.24
C ILE A 66 -2.25 0.43 23.47
N ARG A 67 -1.79 -0.83 23.39
CA ARG A 67 -1.72 -1.71 24.57
C ARG A 67 -0.78 -1.20 25.64
N SER A 68 0.37 -0.65 25.25
CA SER A 68 1.35 -0.11 26.19
C SER A 68 0.92 1.22 26.83
N SER A 69 0.17 2.07 26.11
CA SER A 69 -0.17 3.42 26.57
C SER A 69 -1.57 3.57 27.18
N GLU A 70 -2.53 2.72 26.79
CA GLU A 70 -3.94 2.92 27.13
C GLU A 70 -4.61 1.69 27.76
N ASN A 71 -3.88 0.63 28.17
CA ASN A 71 -4.47 -0.57 28.79
C ASN A 71 -5.60 -1.21 27.94
N LEU A 72 -5.34 -1.52 26.67
CA LEU A 72 -6.22 -2.38 25.86
C LEU A 72 -6.25 -3.85 26.33
N THR A 73 -5.50 -4.20 27.37
CA THR A 73 -5.58 -5.48 28.10
C THR A 73 -6.99 -5.79 28.62
N GLY A 74 -7.87 -4.78 28.73
CA GLY A 74 -9.28 -4.93 29.09
C GLY A 74 -10.28 -5.12 27.94
N LEU A 75 -9.84 -5.32 26.68
CA LEU A 75 -10.78 -5.67 25.62
C LEU A 75 -11.40 -7.05 25.88
N LEU A 76 -12.74 -7.10 25.92
CA LEU A 76 -13.46 -8.35 26.09
C LEU A 76 -13.22 -9.28 24.88
N PRO A 77 -13.23 -10.62 25.06
CA PRO A 77 -13.07 -11.60 23.97
C PRO A 77 -14.06 -11.44 22.80
N LYS A 78 -15.18 -10.73 23.04
CA LYS A 78 -16.23 -10.46 22.05
C LYS A 78 -15.96 -9.24 21.18
N CYS A 79 -15.01 -8.39 21.55
CA CYS A 79 -14.65 -7.19 20.81
C CYS A 79 -13.66 -7.53 19.69
N ARG A 80 -13.85 -6.97 18.49
CA ARG A 80 -12.95 -7.12 17.34
C ARG A 80 -12.17 -5.83 17.10
N VAL A 81 -10.90 -5.94 16.75
CA VAL A 81 -10.04 -4.81 16.38
C VAL A 81 -9.57 -4.97 14.94
N ASN A 82 -9.45 -3.87 14.20
CA ASN A 82 -9.07 -3.86 12.78
C ASN A 82 -7.56 -4.04 12.52
N ARG A 83 -6.79 -4.57 13.48
CA ARG A 83 -5.33 -4.75 13.38
C ARG A 83 -4.88 -6.02 14.11
N PHE A 84 -3.91 -6.71 13.52
CA PHE A 84 -3.15 -7.77 14.21
C PHE A 84 -1.94 -7.18 14.93
N GLU A 85 -1.60 -7.79 16.06
CA GLU A 85 -0.39 -7.49 16.82
C GLU A 85 0.86 -7.79 15.98
N LYS A 86 1.93 -7.03 16.20
CA LYS A 86 3.22 -7.17 15.50
C LYS A 86 3.18 -7.03 13.97
N MET A 87 2.04 -6.70 13.36
CA MET A 87 1.95 -6.49 11.91
C MET A 87 2.87 -5.34 11.43
N THR A 88 3.30 -4.47 12.34
CA THR A 88 4.34 -3.47 12.04
C THR A 88 5.68 -4.05 11.67
N GLU A 89 6.01 -5.26 12.12
CA GLU A 89 7.25 -5.93 11.74
C GLU A 89 7.25 -6.26 10.24
N LEU A 90 6.13 -6.77 9.73
CA LEU A 90 5.92 -7.04 8.29
C LEU A 90 5.74 -5.75 7.48
N CYS A 91 5.24 -4.67 8.08
CA CYS A 91 5.06 -3.38 7.39
C CYS A 91 6.31 -2.49 7.41
N ASN A 92 7.35 -2.82 8.18
CA ASN A 92 8.60 -2.08 8.23
C ASN A 92 9.51 -2.50 7.06
N LYS A 93 10.10 -1.53 6.33
CA LYS A 93 10.81 -1.82 5.07
C LYS A 93 12.04 -2.67 5.30
N ALA A 94 12.88 -2.30 6.26
CA ALA A 94 14.12 -3.00 6.54
C ALA A 94 13.85 -4.40 7.11
N LEU A 95 12.93 -4.53 8.05
CA LEU A 95 12.59 -5.82 8.68
C LEU A 95 11.90 -6.76 7.69
N PHE A 96 10.95 -6.27 6.90
CA PHE A 96 10.35 -7.07 5.83
C PHE A 96 11.41 -7.56 4.84
N THR A 97 12.33 -6.68 4.43
CA THR A 97 13.44 -7.05 3.55
C THR A 97 14.32 -8.14 4.18
N GLN A 98 14.63 -8.05 5.47
CA GLN A 98 15.38 -9.09 6.19
C GLN A 98 14.67 -10.44 6.19
N ILE A 99 13.35 -10.44 6.42
CA ILE A 99 12.53 -11.65 6.40
C ILE A 99 12.53 -12.25 5.00
N ILE A 100 12.24 -11.47 3.96
CA ILE A 100 12.20 -11.95 2.57
C ILE A 100 13.57 -12.45 2.11
N MET A 101 14.66 -11.74 2.41
CA MET A 101 16.02 -12.20 2.08
C MET A 101 16.36 -13.53 2.76
N ARG A 102 15.81 -13.81 3.95
CA ARG A 102 15.96 -15.12 4.61
C ARG A 102 15.12 -16.19 3.90
N MET A 103 13.88 -15.86 3.56
CA MET A 103 13.00 -16.78 2.82
C MET A 103 13.57 -17.13 1.45
N GLN A 104 14.12 -16.17 0.70
CA GLN A 104 14.79 -16.40 -0.59
C GLN A 104 15.99 -17.37 -0.50
N ARG A 105 16.64 -17.50 0.66
CA ARG A 105 17.73 -18.47 0.85
C ARG A 105 17.24 -19.88 1.04
N TRP A 106 16.06 -20.06 1.63
CA TRP A 106 15.47 -21.37 1.90
C TRP A 106 14.52 -21.82 0.79
N PHE A 107 13.85 -20.88 0.14
CA PHE A 107 12.79 -21.06 -0.84
C PHE A 107 13.02 -20.10 -2.04
N PRO A 108 14.10 -20.29 -2.80
CA PRO A 108 14.51 -19.34 -3.84
C PRO A 108 13.50 -19.24 -4.99
N GLU A 109 12.83 -20.33 -5.35
CA GLU A 109 11.86 -20.36 -6.45
C GLU A 109 10.54 -19.71 -6.05
N GLU A 110 10.11 -19.88 -4.79
CA GLU A 110 8.87 -19.34 -4.27
C GLU A 110 8.96 -17.84 -3.94
N PHE A 111 10.16 -17.35 -3.59
CA PHE A 111 10.39 -15.95 -3.22
C PHE A 111 11.16 -15.14 -4.28
N ASN A 112 11.17 -15.58 -5.54
CA ASN A 112 11.82 -14.88 -6.65
C ASN A 112 11.11 -13.56 -7.06
N PHE A 113 9.92 -13.27 -6.51
CA PHE A 113 9.15 -12.06 -6.80
C PHE A 113 9.74 -10.77 -6.21
N TYR A 114 10.66 -10.88 -5.24
CA TYR A 114 11.23 -9.73 -4.55
C TYR A 114 12.60 -9.34 -5.13
N PRO A 115 12.78 -8.12 -5.67
CA PRO A 115 14.05 -7.72 -6.27
C PRO A 115 15.20 -7.77 -5.27
N ARG A 116 16.39 -8.11 -5.77
CA ARG A 116 17.60 -8.23 -4.96
C ARG A 116 17.81 -6.98 -4.12
N SER A 117 18.06 -7.19 -2.84
CA SER A 117 18.09 -6.12 -1.85
C SER A 117 19.30 -6.23 -0.92
N TYR A 118 19.67 -5.10 -0.34
CA TYR A 118 20.81 -4.89 0.53
C TYR A 118 20.39 -4.00 1.71
N LEU A 119 20.85 -4.31 2.91
CA LEU A 119 20.53 -3.57 4.13
C LEU A 119 21.66 -2.59 4.44
N LEU A 120 21.36 -1.31 4.35
CA LEU A 120 22.32 -0.24 4.67
C LEU A 120 22.27 0.09 6.17
N PRO A 121 23.42 0.38 6.81
CA PRO A 121 24.75 0.51 6.20
C PRO A 121 25.55 -0.80 6.04
N ALA A 122 25.10 -1.92 6.61
CA ALA A 122 25.86 -3.18 6.67
C ALA A 122 26.33 -3.67 5.29
N ASP A 123 25.45 -3.63 4.29
CA ASP A 123 25.69 -4.16 2.95
C ASP A 123 26.16 -3.08 1.95
N SER A 124 26.60 -1.90 2.41
CA SER A 124 26.95 -0.78 1.53
C SER A 124 27.98 -1.15 0.46
N LYS A 125 28.99 -1.96 0.83
CA LYS A 125 30.02 -2.42 -0.12
C LYS A 125 29.44 -3.35 -1.19
N ALA A 126 28.55 -4.26 -0.79
CA ALA A 126 27.91 -5.21 -1.70
C ALA A 126 26.95 -4.48 -2.66
N ALA A 127 26.17 -3.52 -2.14
CA ALA A 127 25.31 -2.66 -2.96
C ALA A 127 26.12 -1.84 -3.99
N ALA A 128 27.22 -1.22 -3.55
CA ALA A 128 28.12 -0.47 -4.44
C ALA A 128 28.77 -1.36 -5.51
N ALA A 129 29.19 -2.57 -5.15
CA ALA A 129 29.74 -3.54 -6.09
C ALA A 129 28.69 -3.98 -7.14
N CYS A 130 27.45 -4.23 -6.71
CA CYS A 130 26.35 -4.58 -7.62
C CYS A 130 26.07 -3.46 -8.62
N CYS A 131 25.97 -2.22 -8.13
CA CYS A 131 25.75 -1.04 -8.96
C CYS A 131 26.85 -0.89 -10.02
N LYS A 132 28.13 -1.07 -9.63
CA LYS A 132 29.28 -0.97 -10.54
C LYS A 132 29.35 -2.10 -11.57
N ALA A 133 29.29 -3.35 -11.11
CA ALA A 133 29.61 -4.52 -11.94
C ALA A 133 28.53 -4.80 -13.00
N LYS A 134 27.27 -4.48 -12.69
CA LYS A 134 26.12 -4.81 -13.54
C LYS A 134 25.47 -3.58 -14.18
N ASN A 135 26.08 -2.40 -14.05
CA ASN A 135 25.48 -1.12 -14.43
C ASN A 135 24.02 -0.98 -13.95
N THR A 136 23.76 -1.48 -12.74
CA THR A 136 22.40 -1.65 -12.22
C THR A 136 22.02 -0.44 -11.38
N THR A 137 20.88 0.16 -11.71
CA THR A 137 20.28 1.21 -10.87
C THR A 137 19.68 0.60 -9.62
N LEU A 138 20.02 1.17 -8.46
CA LEU A 138 19.39 0.82 -7.18
C LEU A 138 18.39 1.91 -6.78
N ILE A 139 17.29 1.52 -6.16
CA ILE A 139 16.40 2.42 -5.44
C ILE A 139 16.72 2.36 -3.94
N ILE A 140 17.03 3.51 -3.36
CA ILE A 140 17.35 3.64 -1.94
C ILE A 140 16.10 4.09 -1.21
N LYS A 141 15.70 3.32 -0.19
CA LYS A 141 14.48 3.53 0.58
C LYS A 141 14.84 3.63 2.06
N PRO A 142 14.78 4.81 2.68
CA PRO A 142 14.97 4.96 4.11
C PRO A 142 13.92 4.15 4.89
N ASP A 143 14.34 3.54 6.00
CA ASP A 143 13.44 2.74 6.84
C ASP A 143 12.38 3.64 7.49
N VAL A 144 12.82 4.80 7.99
CA VAL A 144 11.96 5.86 8.52
C VAL A 144 11.44 6.72 7.38
N GLY A 145 10.11 6.89 7.31
CA GLY A 145 9.44 7.77 6.36
C GLY A 145 8.33 7.07 5.56
N SER A 146 7.38 7.86 5.12
CA SER A 146 6.24 7.48 4.28
C SER A 146 6.19 8.35 3.03
N GLU A 147 5.25 8.06 2.13
CA GLU A 147 4.86 8.96 1.04
C GLU A 147 5.92 9.27 -0.03
N GLY A 148 7.02 8.51 -0.05
CA GLY A 148 8.12 8.70 -0.99
C GLY A 148 9.24 9.60 -0.46
N ASN A 149 9.13 10.09 0.77
CA ASN A 149 10.14 10.97 1.37
C ASN A 149 11.48 10.24 1.52
N GLY A 150 12.55 10.88 1.01
CA GLY A 150 13.92 10.37 1.07
C GLY A 150 14.22 9.20 0.12
N ILE A 151 13.25 8.77 -0.72
CA ILE A 151 13.50 7.75 -1.73
C ILE A 151 14.22 8.37 -2.93
N TYR A 152 15.27 7.73 -3.41
CA TYR A 152 16.01 8.18 -4.60
C TYR A 152 16.61 7.00 -5.37
N LEU A 153 17.01 7.24 -6.62
CA LEU A 153 17.74 6.27 -7.42
C LEU A 153 19.24 6.55 -7.34
N ALA A 154 20.02 5.48 -7.18
CA ALA A 154 21.47 5.47 -7.28
C ALA A 154 21.87 4.73 -8.55
N HIS A 155 22.37 5.46 -9.55
CA HIS A 155 22.84 4.89 -10.81
C HIS A 155 24.35 4.65 -10.79
N ARG A 156 25.10 5.35 -9.92
CA ARG A 156 26.52 5.14 -9.68
C ARG A 156 26.77 4.73 -8.22
N PRO A 157 27.84 3.99 -7.93
CA PRO A 157 28.21 3.64 -6.56
C PRO A 157 28.35 4.86 -5.63
N SER A 158 28.83 6.00 -6.15
CA SER A 158 28.96 7.26 -5.42
C SER A 158 27.61 7.88 -5.03
N ASP A 159 26.53 7.51 -5.74
CA ASP A 159 25.19 8.01 -5.47
C ASP A 159 24.55 7.29 -4.28
N ILE A 160 25.07 6.12 -3.89
CA ILE A 160 24.73 5.43 -2.64
C ILE A 160 25.34 6.22 -1.49
N ARG A 161 24.73 7.37 -1.21
CA ARG A 161 25.18 8.28 -0.16
C ARG A 161 24.99 7.57 1.17
N ARG A 162 26.03 7.62 2.02
CA ARG A 162 25.81 7.63 3.46
C ARG A 162 25.14 8.98 3.72
N ASP A 163 23.81 9.06 3.67
CA ASP A 163 23.16 10.36 3.89
C ASP A 163 23.58 10.87 5.27
N HIS A 164 24.42 11.90 5.30
CA HIS A 164 24.89 12.55 6.53
C HIS A 164 23.76 13.28 7.26
N ARG A 165 22.58 13.43 6.63
CA ARG A 165 21.37 14.00 7.25
C ARG A 165 20.59 12.99 8.08
N CYS A 166 20.94 11.72 7.96
CA CYS A 166 20.44 10.67 8.81
C CYS A 166 21.64 10.16 9.59
N ASN A 167 21.65 10.37 10.90
CA ASN A 167 22.70 9.87 11.80
C ASN A 167 23.08 8.43 11.43
N ARG A 168 24.32 8.01 11.74
CA ARG A 168 24.95 6.69 11.45
C ARG A 168 24.10 5.42 11.75
N LEU A 169 22.91 5.60 12.32
CA LEU A 169 21.91 4.63 12.75
C LEU A 169 20.68 4.50 11.81
N CYS A 170 20.52 5.33 10.79
CA CYS A 170 19.35 5.21 9.91
C CYS A 170 19.48 4.01 8.96
N LEU A 171 18.69 2.98 9.23
CA LEU A 171 18.53 1.83 8.33
C LEU A 171 17.92 2.28 7.00
N ALA A 172 18.36 1.68 5.92
CA ALA A 172 17.76 1.83 4.60
C ALA A 172 17.87 0.54 3.80
N VAL A 173 16.98 0.39 2.83
CA VAL A 173 17.03 -0.70 1.86
C VAL A 173 17.55 -0.15 0.55
N ALA A 174 18.65 -0.70 0.05
CA ALA A 174 19.06 -0.53 -1.33
C ALA A 174 18.58 -1.74 -2.13
N GLN A 175 17.70 -1.52 -3.10
CA GLN A 175 17.07 -2.60 -3.86
C GLN A 175 17.28 -2.39 -5.36
N GLU A 176 17.49 -3.46 -6.13
CA GLU A 176 17.53 -3.38 -7.59
C GLU A 176 16.25 -2.73 -8.12
N TYR A 177 16.42 -1.70 -8.95
CA TYR A 177 15.32 -0.98 -9.54
C TYR A 177 14.79 -1.73 -10.77
N ILE A 178 13.50 -2.07 -10.75
CA ILE A 178 12.82 -2.65 -11.91
C ILE A 178 12.68 -1.55 -12.98
N SER A 179 13.53 -1.64 -14.00
CA SER A 179 13.59 -0.67 -15.10
C SER A 179 12.76 -1.09 -16.32
N ASP A 180 12.66 -2.38 -16.59
CA ASP A 180 11.72 -2.92 -17.57
C ASP A 180 10.35 -3.08 -16.89
N THR A 181 9.49 -2.08 -17.10
CA THR A 181 8.18 -2.00 -16.44
C THR A 181 7.08 -1.78 -17.48
N LEU A 182 5.93 -2.39 -17.25
CA LEU A 182 4.73 -2.10 -18.02
C LEU A 182 4.31 -0.65 -17.77
N LEU A 183 3.92 0.04 -18.84
CA LEU A 183 3.52 1.45 -18.80
C LEU A 183 2.04 1.59 -19.12
N LEU A 184 1.37 2.51 -18.44
CA LEU A 184 0.00 2.92 -18.76
C LEU A 184 0.07 4.33 -19.33
N ASP A 185 -0.32 4.49 -20.60
CA ASP A 185 -0.18 5.73 -21.35
C ASP A 185 1.25 6.29 -21.30
N GLY A 186 2.28 5.44 -21.33
CA GLY A 186 3.68 5.86 -21.24
C GLY A 186 4.12 6.38 -19.86
N PHE A 187 3.30 6.25 -18.82
CA PHE A 187 3.66 6.55 -17.44
C PHE A 187 3.92 5.26 -16.67
N LYS A 188 4.92 5.30 -15.78
CA LYS A 188 5.13 4.24 -14.80
C LYS A 188 3.96 4.21 -13.82
N PHE A 189 3.56 3.03 -13.36
CA PHE A 189 2.54 2.91 -12.33
C PHE A 189 2.90 1.86 -11.28
N ASP A 190 2.21 1.93 -10.14
CA ASP A 190 2.14 0.83 -9.16
C ASP A 190 0.69 0.46 -8.87
N LEU A 191 0.49 -0.72 -8.30
CA LEU A 191 -0.81 -1.19 -7.84
C LEU A 191 -0.93 -1.06 -6.32
N ARG A 192 -2.01 -0.42 -5.87
CA ARG A 192 -2.49 -0.50 -4.50
C ARG A 192 -3.63 -1.50 -4.44
N LEU A 193 -3.32 -2.68 -3.93
CA LEU A 193 -4.28 -3.74 -3.65
C LEU A 193 -4.70 -3.69 -2.17
N TYR A 194 -5.90 -4.19 -1.88
CA TYR A 194 -6.44 -4.25 -0.53
C TYR A 194 -6.62 -5.70 -0.10
N VAL A 195 -5.93 -6.09 0.96
CA VAL A 195 -5.97 -7.43 1.53
C VAL A 195 -6.59 -7.36 2.92
N LEU A 196 -7.56 -8.22 3.19
CA LEU A 196 -8.19 -8.41 4.49
C LEU A 196 -7.76 -9.76 5.07
N VAL A 197 -7.07 -9.73 6.20
CA VAL A 197 -6.81 -10.92 7.01
C VAL A 197 -7.87 -10.95 8.11
N THR A 198 -8.62 -12.04 8.22
CA THR A 198 -9.68 -12.17 9.25
C THR A 198 -9.29 -13.10 10.39
N SER A 199 -8.37 -14.03 10.13
CA SER A 199 -7.91 -15.03 11.08
C SER A 199 -6.48 -15.44 10.75
N LEU A 200 -5.69 -15.73 11.78
CA LEU A 200 -4.35 -16.33 11.64
C LEU A 200 -4.38 -17.84 11.93
N GLU A 201 -5.43 -18.33 12.60
CA GLU A 201 -5.58 -19.73 12.98
C GLU A 201 -7.07 -20.16 12.92
N PRO A 202 -7.50 -20.83 11.83
CA PRO A 202 -6.76 -21.04 10.59
C PRO A 202 -6.51 -19.72 9.86
N LEU A 203 -5.45 -19.64 9.06
CA LEU A 203 -5.14 -18.46 8.26
C LEU A 203 -6.24 -18.21 7.22
N GLN A 204 -6.83 -17.02 7.25
CA GLN A 204 -7.87 -16.59 6.31
C GLN A 204 -7.55 -15.22 5.74
N ILE A 205 -7.32 -15.18 4.43
CA ILE A 205 -6.91 -14.00 3.68
C ILE A 205 -7.88 -13.78 2.52
N TYR A 206 -8.31 -12.54 2.33
CA TYR A 206 -9.20 -12.11 1.26
C TYR A 206 -8.55 -10.96 0.49
N LEU A 207 -8.36 -11.14 -0.81
CA LEU A 207 -7.92 -10.08 -1.71
C LEU A 207 -9.16 -9.40 -2.32
N TYR A 208 -9.26 -8.09 -2.17
CA TYR A 208 -10.34 -7.31 -2.78
C TYR A 208 -10.16 -7.28 -4.30
N ASN A 209 -11.27 -7.42 -5.04
CA ASN A 209 -11.27 -7.55 -6.50
C ASN A 209 -11.08 -6.22 -7.26
N ASP A 210 -10.92 -5.11 -6.54
CA ASP A 210 -10.57 -3.81 -7.10
C ASP A 210 -9.42 -3.18 -6.29
N GLY A 211 -8.84 -2.12 -6.83
CA GLY A 211 -7.67 -1.45 -6.26
C GLY A 211 -7.41 -0.13 -6.95
N LEU A 212 -6.25 0.47 -6.67
CA LEU A 212 -5.82 1.69 -7.35
C LEU A 212 -4.59 1.44 -8.20
N VAL A 213 -4.64 1.88 -9.45
CA VAL A 213 -3.47 2.07 -10.31
C VAL A 213 -2.97 3.49 -10.08
N ARG A 214 -1.75 3.65 -9.57
CA ARG A 214 -1.17 4.95 -9.23
C ARG A 214 -0.07 5.27 -10.22
N LEU A 215 -0.29 6.27 -11.05
CA LEU A 215 0.62 6.67 -12.11
C LEU A 215 1.61 7.73 -11.61
N ALA A 216 2.80 7.68 -12.18
CA ALA A 216 3.74 8.79 -12.24
C ALA A 216 3.13 9.96 -13.04
N THR A 217 3.67 11.17 -12.86
CA THR A 217 3.18 12.38 -13.55
C THR A 217 4.11 12.88 -14.65
N GLN A 218 5.23 12.19 -14.88
CA GLN A 218 6.09 12.37 -16.04
C GLN A 218 6.24 11.05 -16.79
N LYS A 219 6.34 11.13 -18.12
CA LYS A 219 6.51 9.95 -18.98
C LYS A 219 7.75 9.18 -18.56
N TYR A 220 7.64 7.86 -18.54
CA TYR A 220 8.72 7.01 -18.08
C TYR A 220 9.81 6.88 -19.15
N GLU A 221 11.05 6.95 -18.68
CA GLU A 221 12.24 6.56 -19.41
C GLU A 221 13.08 5.67 -18.51
N LYS A 222 13.88 4.78 -19.10
CA LYS A 222 14.80 3.95 -18.32
C LYS A 222 15.79 4.83 -17.55
N PRO A 223 16.16 4.45 -16.32
CA PRO A 223 17.05 5.24 -15.49
C PRO A 223 18.46 5.33 -16.10
N THR A 224 18.97 6.54 -16.15
CA THR A 224 20.32 6.92 -16.56
C THR A 224 20.89 7.87 -15.52
N ALA A 225 22.19 8.19 -15.60
CA ALA A 225 22.79 9.20 -14.74
C ALA A 225 22.12 10.58 -14.85
N LEU A 226 21.47 10.89 -15.98
CA LEU A 226 20.84 12.19 -16.24
C LEU A 226 19.43 12.28 -15.67
N ASN A 227 18.65 11.20 -15.73
CA ASN A 227 17.24 11.20 -15.31
C ASN A 227 16.98 10.51 -13.95
N ALA A 228 17.97 9.87 -13.33
CA ALA A 228 17.80 9.22 -12.02
C ALA A 228 17.31 10.17 -10.90
N GLY A 229 17.57 11.48 -11.03
CA GLY A 229 17.05 12.53 -10.14
C GLY A 229 15.61 12.96 -10.42
N CYS A 230 15.02 12.56 -11.56
CA CYS A 230 13.67 12.92 -11.98
C CYS A 230 12.62 12.06 -11.26
N ALA A 231 12.39 12.35 -9.97
CA ALA A 231 11.53 11.53 -9.11
C ALA A 231 10.11 11.33 -9.66
N PHE A 232 9.54 12.32 -10.37
CA PHE A 232 8.16 12.27 -10.89
C PHE A 232 7.92 11.31 -12.06
N MET A 233 8.97 10.76 -12.68
CA MET A 233 8.85 9.70 -13.69
C MET A 233 9.10 8.30 -13.09
N HIS A 234 9.89 8.24 -12.00
CA HIS A 234 10.35 6.98 -11.42
C HIS A 234 9.57 6.54 -10.19
N LEU A 235 8.93 7.47 -9.48
CA LEU A 235 8.15 7.26 -8.26
C LEU A 235 6.68 7.62 -8.49
N THR A 236 5.80 6.76 -8.01
CA THR A 236 4.34 6.78 -8.23
C THR A 236 3.56 7.22 -7.00
N ASN A 237 4.26 7.64 -5.94
CA ASN A 237 3.63 8.12 -4.71
C ASN A 237 2.76 9.35 -4.99
N SER A 238 1.51 9.30 -4.55
CA SER A 238 0.52 10.36 -4.81
C SER A 238 0.92 11.69 -4.18
N THR A 239 1.42 11.72 -2.94
CA THR A 239 1.89 12.96 -2.29
C THR A 239 2.98 13.64 -3.10
N LEU A 240 3.98 12.88 -3.57
CA LEU A 240 5.06 13.39 -4.41
C LEU A 240 4.50 13.94 -5.73
N ASN A 241 3.69 13.16 -6.43
CA ASN A 241 3.18 13.53 -7.75
C ASN A 241 2.19 14.71 -7.71
N LYS A 242 1.49 14.96 -6.59
CA LYS A 242 0.75 16.22 -6.36
C LYS A 242 1.66 17.45 -6.43
N GLN A 243 2.89 17.34 -5.94
CA GLN A 243 3.83 18.47 -5.92
C GLN A 243 4.29 18.83 -7.33
N ASN A 244 4.42 17.86 -8.24
CA ASN A 244 4.76 18.13 -9.64
C ASN A 244 3.73 19.10 -10.26
N LYS A 245 2.44 18.79 -10.10
CA LYS A 245 1.36 19.65 -10.56
C LYS A 245 1.39 21.02 -9.92
N LYS A 246 1.55 21.08 -8.59
CA LYS A 246 1.60 22.35 -7.84
C LYS A 246 2.77 23.24 -8.23
N LYS A 247 3.94 22.65 -8.50
CA LYS A 247 5.19 23.38 -8.72
C LYS A 247 5.44 23.71 -10.19
N TYR A 248 5.00 22.85 -11.11
CA TYR A 248 5.32 22.97 -12.53
C TYR A 248 4.08 23.07 -13.42
N GLY A 249 2.86 22.93 -12.89
CA GLY A 249 1.63 22.90 -13.69
C GLY A 249 1.48 21.65 -14.56
N VAL A 250 2.41 20.69 -14.44
CA VAL A 250 2.48 19.47 -15.27
C VAL A 250 1.98 18.26 -14.47
N GLY A 251 1.13 17.45 -15.10
CA GLY A 251 0.62 16.19 -14.56
C GLY A 251 -0.91 16.17 -14.41
N ALA A 252 -1.50 14.99 -14.60
CA ALA A 252 -2.94 14.77 -14.48
C ALA A 252 -3.46 15.06 -13.06
N ASN A 253 -4.75 15.43 -12.95
CA ASN A 253 -5.45 15.43 -11.67
C ASN A 253 -5.32 14.07 -10.98
N GLU A 254 -5.44 14.02 -9.65
CA GLU A 254 -5.53 12.72 -8.97
C GLU A 254 -6.75 11.94 -9.42
N GLU A 255 -7.88 12.64 -9.43
CA GLU A 255 -9.16 12.17 -9.91
C GLU A 255 -9.65 13.21 -10.91
N ASP A 256 -10.03 12.74 -12.09
CA ASP A 256 -10.73 13.56 -13.07
C ASP A 256 -12.20 13.12 -13.03
N PRO A 257 -13.10 13.93 -12.44
CA PRO A 257 -14.50 13.56 -12.29
C PRO A 257 -15.25 13.52 -13.62
N GLU A 258 -14.75 14.20 -14.66
CA GLU A 258 -15.32 14.17 -16.00
C GLU A 258 -14.77 13.00 -16.80
N ASN A 259 -13.49 12.66 -16.61
CA ASN A 259 -12.87 11.51 -17.26
C ASN A 259 -11.99 10.68 -16.31
N PRO A 260 -12.54 9.68 -15.61
CA PRO A 260 -11.80 8.87 -14.64
C PRO A 260 -10.57 8.14 -15.21
N THR A 261 -10.43 8.05 -16.54
CA THR A 261 -9.30 7.39 -17.21
C THR A 261 -8.15 8.34 -17.52
N THR A 262 -8.23 9.64 -17.23
CA THR A 262 -7.12 10.61 -17.46
C THR A 262 -6.34 10.90 -16.18
N GLY A 263 -6.93 10.61 -15.01
CA GLY A 263 -6.33 10.85 -13.70
C GLY A 263 -5.06 10.04 -13.44
N SER A 264 -4.22 10.54 -12.54
CA SER A 264 -3.02 9.86 -12.02
C SER A 264 -3.34 8.78 -10.98
N LYS A 265 -4.60 8.67 -10.54
CA LYS A 265 -5.14 7.50 -9.84
C LYS A 265 -6.31 6.94 -10.64
N ARG A 266 -6.24 5.66 -10.94
CA ARG A 266 -7.30 4.94 -11.69
C ARG A 266 -7.70 3.69 -10.95
N ARG A 267 -8.85 3.12 -11.30
CA ARG A 267 -9.29 1.82 -10.77
C ARG A 267 -8.48 0.68 -11.39
N LEU A 268 -8.42 -0.46 -10.70
CA LEU A 268 -7.72 -1.65 -11.17
C LEU A 268 -8.26 -2.15 -12.52
N GLY A 269 -9.54 -1.88 -12.82
CA GLY A 269 -10.13 -2.15 -14.13
C GLY A 269 -9.37 -1.56 -15.33
N GLU A 270 -8.64 -0.46 -15.17
CA GLU A 270 -7.81 0.12 -16.25
C GLU A 270 -6.59 -0.75 -16.56
N LEU A 271 -6.05 -1.48 -15.57
CA LEU A 271 -5.00 -2.45 -15.81
C LEU A 271 -5.50 -3.58 -16.72
N TRP A 272 -6.73 -4.07 -16.50
CA TRP A 272 -7.29 -5.16 -17.31
C TRP A 272 -7.50 -4.75 -18.76
N LYS A 273 -7.86 -3.49 -19.02
CA LYS A 273 -7.92 -2.94 -20.37
C LYS A 273 -6.54 -2.89 -21.02
N LEU A 274 -5.52 -2.42 -20.27
CA LEU A 274 -4.12 -2.39 -20.74
C LEU A 274 -3.59 -3.79 -21.05
N LEU A 275 -3.77 -4.76 -20.16
CA LEU A 275 -3.30 -6.13 -20.41
C LEU A 275 -3.95 -6.72 -21.66
N LYS A 276 -5.26 -6.47 -21.85
CA LYS A 276 -5.96 -6.90 -23.06
C LYS A 276 -5.40 -6.25 -24.33
N SER A 277 -5.07 -4.96 -24.34
CA SER A 277 -4.47 -4.31 -25.51
C SER A 277 -3.05 -4.82 -25.81
N GLU A 278 -2.29 -5.16 -24.77
CA GLU A 278 -0.95 -5.75 -24.86
C GLU A 278 -0.96 -7.28 -25.10
N ARG A 279 -2.15 -7.89 -25.26
CA ARG A 279 -2.33 -9.34 -25.44
C ARG A 279 -1.76 -10.19 -24.29
N ILE A 280 -1.78 -9.65 -23.08
CA ILE A 280 -1.40 -10.32 -21.84
C ILE A 280 -2.65 -10.90 -21.19
N ASP A 281 -2.60 -12.15 -20.76
CA ASP A 281 -3.71 -12.81 -20.06
C ASP A 281 -3.85 -12.26 -18.63
N ALA A 282 -4.95 -11.52 -18.39
CA ALA A 282 -5.25 -10.94 -17.09
C ALA A 282 -5.49 -12.00 -15.99
N ALA A 283 -5.97 -13.20 -16.35
CA ALA A 283 -6.18 -14.28 -15.39
C ALA A 283 -4.84 -14.76 -14.82
N VAL A 284 -3.83 -14.94 -15.67
CA VAL A 284 -2.47 -15.34 -15.27
C VAL A 284 -1.86 -14.30 -14.33
N VAL A 285 -2.00 -13.01 -14.66
CA VAL A 285 -1.51 -11.92 -13.79
C VAL A 285 -2.23 -11.92 -12.44
N TRP A 286 -3.55 -12.15 -12.43
CA TRP A 286 -4.32 -12.21 -11.19
C TRP A 286 -3.98 -13.42 -10.31
N GLU A 287 -3.73 -14.60 -10.90
CA GLU A 287 -3.21 -15.75 -10.17
C GLU A 287 -1.83 -15.47 -9.56
N GLY A 288 -0.94 -14.80 -10.31
CA GLY A 288 0.36 -14.38 -9.78
C GLY A 288 0.25 -13.40 -8.62
N ILE A 289 -0.68 -12.45 -8.69
CA ILE A 289 -0.97 -11.53 -7.59
C ILE A 289 -1.50 -12.29 -6.36
N LYS A 290 -2.39 -13.27 -6.55
CA LYS A 290 -2.90 -14.10 -5.46
C LYS A 290 -1.83 -14.96 -4.82
N ALA A 291 -0.88 -15.48 -5.60
CA ALA A 291 0.24 -16.26 -5.07
C ALA A 291 1.24 -15.39 -4.28
N LEU A 292 1.34 -14.10 -4.62
CA LEU A 292 2.20 -13.14 -3.90
C LEU A 292 1.63 -12.71 -2.53
N VAL A 293 0.31 -12.68 -2.41
CA VAL A 293 -0.43 -12.24 -1.20
C VAL A 293 -0.52 -13.37 -0.18
#